data_AF-A0A9P4MY84-F1
#
_entry.id   AF-A0A9P4MY84-F1
#
_cell.length_a   1.000
_cell.length_b   1.000
_cell.length_c   1.000
_cell.angle_alpha   90.00
_cell.angle_beta   90.00
_cell.angle_gamma   90.00
#
_symmetry.space_group_name_H-M   'P 1'
#
loop_
_entity.id
_entity.type
_entity.pdbx_description
1 polymer ?
#
loop_
_entity_poly.entity_id
_entity_poly.type
_entity_poly.pdbx_seq_one_letter_code
_entity_poly.pdbx_strand_id
1 'polypeptide(L)'
;RRKLWKRYSDGPYNWWFASTAIPLVAASLGPLANVLSICALVTSWRETVYIDGQFVGDFDGVLFPDPPWCYWLNVASLITGFLGNVFLLLNFTQRIRYIFALPLTIVFWYLSTGFLIGITACMEIYAPPARPNETYTQGFWYAVIAAVLYLICSMILMVNMLGYFLGHYPDHFALTDAQRTLILQTMLFFIWLAGGGAIFSRIESDAGETGWAFPDALYFCDVTILTVGFGDLYPTTDVGRGLVFPYSVGGIIMLGLVISAIYKFMRQIGEENIEEKDRFDTMRRLQRSTDKFKRWYALTFSVCAFSILWCVGAVVFWQCEKDAQGMTYFQALYFCYVSLLTIGYGDLAPKSNPGRCFFVVWSLIAVPTMTILISDMGDTVIEKFKTWSNQLADFTILPKEGIWRMFLDKHPWLLNWLQSWHDRRAAKKRLKRGFATMNPEEGQAEDEGTPTPAALSRRLALCIRRVAADLRLPKPRKYDYEDWVEFTRLIKFSKMLPGSSDGTTTQDEDEDELIDWDWLGENSPLMSGLGESEWLLERLTESLVRLERRR
;
A
#
# COMPACT_ATOMS: atom_id res chain seq x y z
N ARG A 1 35.27 20.37 -25.33
CA ARG A 1 34.14 19.38 -25.39
C ARG A 1 34.21 18.27 -24.30
N ARG A 2 34.73 18.53 -23.09
CA ARG A 2 34.82 17.51 -21.99
C ARG A 2 34.73 18.13 -20.58
N LYS A 3 33.84 19.09 -20.33
CA LYS A 3 33.76 19.78 -19.02
C LYS A 3 32.33 20.13 -18.53
N LEU A 4 31.30 19.37 -18.92
CA LEU A 4 29.91 19.62 -18.47
C LEU A 4 29.24 18.46 -17.72
N TRP A 5 29.97 17.37 -17.42
CA TRP A 5 29.40 16.16 -16.79
C TRP A 5 29.61 16.06 -15.27
N LYS A 6 29.79 17.20 -14.58
CA LYS A 6 29.99 17.21 -13.12
C LYS A 6 28.86 17.97 -12.41
N ARG A 7 27.69 17.33 -12.33
CA ARG A 7 26.64 17.59 -11.33
C ARG A 7 25.91 16.27 -11.02
N TYR A 8 26.65 15.34 -10.43
CA TYR A 8 26.07 14.24 -9.65
C TYR A 8 26.17 14.65 -8.18
N SER A 9 25.20 15.42 -7.71
CA SER A 9 25.02 15.68 -6.26
C SER A 9 23.56 15.80 -5.83
N ASP A 10 22.60 15.77 -6.74
CA ASP A 10 21.21 15.53 -6.39
C ASP A 10 21.00 14.02 -6.50
N GLY A 11 20.66 13.37 -5.39
CA GLY A 11 20.55 11.91 -5.32
C GLY A 11 19.60 11.35 -6.40
N PRO A 12 19.80 10.07 -6.82
CA PRO A 12 18.99 9.41 -7.86
C PRO A 12 17.48 9.35 -7.58
N TYR A 13 17.03 9.72 -6.38
CA TYR A 13 15.65 9.65 -5.93
C TYR A 13 14.72 10.74 -6.46
N ASN A 14 15.17 11.99 -6.60
CA ASN A 14 14.25 13.10 -6.91
C ASN A 14 13.63 13.01 -8.32
N TRP A 15 14.27 12.26 -9.22
CA TRP A 15 13.88 12.17 -10.63
C TRP A 15 13.47 10.76 -11.06
N TRP A 16 13.44 9.77 -10.15
CA TRP A 16 13.03 8.40 -10.47
C TRP A 16 11.59 8.33 -11.00
N PHE A 17 10.67 9.06 -10.37
CA PHE A 17 9.28 9.10 -10.83
C PHE A 17 9.20 9.65 -12.26
N ALA A 18 9.98 10.70 -12.54
CA ALA A 18 10.04 11.30 -13.85
C ALA A 18 10.66 10.37 -14.88
N SER A 19 11.73 9.63 -14.56
CA SER A 19 12.43 8.74 -15.50
C SER A 19 11.67 7.44 -15.79
N THR A 20 10.93 6.92 -14.81
CA THR A 20 10.42 5.54 -14.84
C THR A 20 8.89 5.48 -14.87
N ALA A 21 8.20 6.17 -13.96
CA ALA A 21 6.74 6.09 -13.85
C ALA A 21 6.02 6.87 -14.96
N ILE A 22 6.49 8.08 -15.28
CA ILE A 22 5.86 8.94 -16.30
C ILE A 22 5.71 8.25 -17.67
N PRO A 23 6.77 7.66 -18.26
CA PRO A 23 6.67 6.99 -19.56
C PRO A 23 5.69 5.82 -19.55
N LEU A 24 5.63 5.08 -18.44
CA LEU A 24 4.73 3.94 -18.30
C LEU A 24 3.27 4.37 -18.22
N VAL A 25 2.98 5.42 -17.44
CA VAL A 25 1.64 6.02 -17.37
C VAL A 25 1.21 6.56 -18.73
N ALA A 26 2.12 7.23 -19.45
CA ALA A 26 1.84 7.70 -20.80
C ALA A 26 1.58 6.53 -21.78
N ALA A 27 2.36 5.46 -21.67
CA ALA A 27 2.23 4.27 -22.51
C ALA A 27 0.93 3.49 -22.26
N SER A 28 0.42 3.49 -21.03
CA SER A 28 -0.84 2.81 -20.68
C SER A 28 -2.07 3.66 -21.00
N LEU A 29 -2.01 4.98 -20.82
CA LEU A 29 -3.13 5.90 -21.10
C LEU A 29 -3.25 6.29 -22.58
N GLY A 30 -2.15 6.25 -23.35
CA GLY A 30 -2.16 6.57 -24.78
C GLY A 30 -3.14 5.73 -25.60
N PRO A 31 -3.17 4.39 -25.47
CA PRO A 31 -4.14 3.54 -26.15
C PRO A 31 -5.59 3.84 -25.75
N LEU A 32 -5.87 4.11 -24.47
CA LEU A 32 -7.19 4.54 -24.01
C LEU A 32 -7.61 5.83 -24.72
N ALA A 33 -6.75 6.86 -24.76
CA ALA A 33 -7.05 8.13 -25.42
C ALA A 33 -7.39 7.93 -26.92
N ASN A 34 -6.72 7.01 -27.62
CA ASN A 34 -7.08 6.65 -28.99
C ASN A 34 -8.46 6.02 -29.08
N VAL A 35 -8.82 5.08 -28.18
CA VAL A 35 -10.15 4.46 -28.18
C VAL A 35 -11.24 5.51 -27.98
N LEU A 36 -11.05 6.44 -27.05
CA LEU A 36 -11.99 7.54 -26.83
C LEU A 36 -12.05 8.47 -28.05
N SER A 37 -10.91 8.75 -28.70
CA SER A 37 -10.89 9.53 -29.93
C SER A 37 -11.60 8.82 -31.11
N ILE A 38 -11.63 7.49 -31.13
CA ILE A 38 -12.45 6.74 -32.10
C ILE A 38 -13.93 6.90 -31.78
N CYS A 39 -14.34 6.80 -30.51
CA CYS A 39 -15.72 7.08 -30.10
C CYS A 39 -16.17 8.48 -30.51
N ALA A 40 -15.30 9.47 -30.34
CA ALA A 40 -15.56 10.84 -30.76
C ALA A 40 -15.73 10.99 -32.28
N LEU A 41 -15.09 10.15 -33.10
CA LEU A 41 -15.16 10.24 -34.55
C LEU A 41 -16.38 9.49 -35.15
N VAL A 42 -16.76 8.37 -34.54
CA VAL A 42 -17.78 7.46 -35.09
C VAL A 42 -19.21 7.94 -34.81
N THR A 43 -19.42 8.68 -33.73
CA THR A 43 -20.74 9.16 -33.32
C THR A 43 -20.86 10.65 -33.56
N SER A 44 -21.97 11.10 -34.15
CA SER A 44 -22.24 12.53 -34.33
C SER A 44 -22.39 13.26 -33.01
N TRP A 45 -22.05 14.54 -32.94
CA TRP A 45 -21.88 15.25 -31.67
C TRP A 45 -23.14 15.87 -31.10
N ARG A 46 -24.21 15.96 -31.90
CA ARG A 46 -25.47 16.58 -31.49
C ARG A 46 -26.64 15.64 -31.73
N GLU A 47 -27.63 15.72 -30.84
CA GLU A 47 -28.89 14.99 -30.95
C GLU A 47 -30.06 15.82 -30.44
N THR A 48 -31.27 15.44 -30.85
CA THR A 48 -32.52 15.94 -30.26
C THR A 48 -32.99 14.99 -29.17
N VAL A 49 -33.38 15.54 -28.02
CA VAL A 49 -33.92 14.81 -26.86
C VAL A 49 -35.46 14.84 -26.84
N TYR A 50 -36.06 15.53 -27.82
CA TYR A 50 -37.50 15.60 -28.00
C TYR A 50 -37.91 15.05 -29.36
N ILE A 51 -38.87 14.13 -29.36
CA ILE A 51 -39.53 13.61 -30.55
C ILE A 51 -41.02 13.88 -30.38
N ASP A 52 -41.63 14.56 -31.35
CA ASP A 52 -43.05 14.95 -31.33
C ASP A 52 -43.51 15.68 -30.05
N GLY A 53 -42.60 16.44 -29.43
CA GLY A 53 -42.86 17.19 -28.20
C GLY A 53 -42.80 16.36 -26.91
N GLN A 54 -42.45 15.07 -27.00
CA GLN A 54 -42.18 14.21 -25.84
C GLN A 54 -40.68 14.06 -25.60
N PHE A 55 -40.28 14.10 -24.33
CA PHE A 55 -38.90 13.84 -23.93
C PHE A 55 -38.62 12.33 -24.00
N VAL A 56 -37.62 11.94 -24.79
CA VAL A 56 -37.22 10.54 -25.00
C VAL A 56 -35.93 10.17 -24.25
N GLY A 57 -35.13 11.15 -23.83
CA GLY A 57 -33.86 10.92 -23.12
C GLY A 57 -32.62 10.86 -24.04
N ASP A 58 -31.44 10.87 -23.41
CA ASP A 58 -30.12 11.06 -24.07
C ASP A 58 -29.68 9.93 -25.02
N PHE A 59 -30.35 8.78 -25.04
CA PHE A 59 -29.94 7.62 -25.86
C PHE A 59 -30.95 7.24 -26.95
N ASP A 60 -32.17 7.74 -26.86
CA ASP A 60 -33.26 7.46 -27.80
C ASP A 60 -33.48 8.63 -28.78
N GLY A 61 -32.59 9.62 -28.74
CA GLY A 61 -32.63 10.81 -29.58
C GLY A 61 -32.22 10.58 -31.04
N VAL A 62 -32.61 11.52 -31.91
CA VAL A 62 -32.18 11.50 -33.32
C VAL A 62 -30.89 12.31 -33.48
N LEU A 63 -29.87 11.68 -34.04
CA LEU A 63 -28.55 12.28 -34.29
C LEU A 63 -28.58 13.27 -35.46
N PHE A 64 -27.87 14.40 -35.31
CA PHE A 64 -27.63 15.35 -36.40
C PHE A 64 -26.26 15.11 -37.04
N PRO A 65 -26.14 15.17 -38.38
CA PRO A 65 -24.83 15.04 -39.02
C PRO A 65 -23.92 16.21 -38.65
N ASP A 66 -22.66 15.90 -38.34
CA ASP A 66 -21.67 16.91 -37.98
C ASP A 66 -21.21 17.71 -39.21
N PRO A 67 -20.85 18.99 -39.04
CA PRO A 67 -20.27 19.77 -40.11
C PRO A 67 -18.98 19.13 -40.67
N PRO A 68 -18.70 19.23 -41.99
CA PRO A 68 -17.54 18.58 -42.59
C PRO A 68 -16.20 18.99 -41.98
N TRP A 69 -16.07 20.24 -41.52
CA TRP A 69 -14.86 20.72 -40.85
C TRP A 69 -14.61 20.01 -39.51
N CYS A 70 -15.67 19.69 -38.77
CA CYS A 70 -15.57 18.97 -37.50
C CYS A 70 -15.06 17.55 -37.77
N TYR A 71 -15.68 16.86 -38.71
CA TYR A 71 -15.30 15.51 -39.12
C TYR A 71 -13.83 15.40 -39.54
N TRP A 72 -13.37 16.24 -40.49
CA TRP A 72 -12.00 16.15 -40.99
C TRP A 72 -10.93 16.52 -39.96
N LEU A 73 -11.21 17.50 -39.10
CA LEU A 73 -10.30 17.85 -38.01
C LEU A 73 -10.25 16.76 -36.93
N ASN A 74 -11.37 16.06 -36.68
CA ASN A 74 -11.42 14.90 -35.79
C ASN A 74 -10.67 13.69 -36.37
N VAL A 75 -10.75 13.47 -37.70
CA VAL A 75 -9.89 12.49 -38.39
C VAL A 75 -8.40 12.86 -38.23
N ALA A 76 -8.04 14.13 -38.38
CA ALA A 76 -6.67 14.59 -38.21
C ALA A 76 -6.17 14.42 -36.77
N SER A 77 -7.01 14.67 -35.76
CA SER A 77 -6.67 14.42 -34.35
C SER A 77 -6.44 12.95 -34.07
N LEU A 78 -7.25 12.06 -34.65
CA LEU A 78 -7.09 10.62 -34.49
C LEU A 78 -5.79 10.11 -35.14
N ILE A 79 -5.47 10.56 -36.36
CA ILE A 79 -4.24 10.18 -37.06
C ILE A 79 -3.01 10.63 -36.26
N THR A 80 -3.00 11.87 -35.80
CA THR A 80 -1.89 12.41 -34.98
C THR A 80 -1.78 11.70 -33.64
N GLY A 81 -2.90 11.42 -32.95
CA GLY A 81 -2.92 10.63 -31.72
C GLY A 81 -2.32 9.23 -31.91
N PHE A 82 -2.71 8.54 -32.98
CA PHE A 82 -2.18 7.21 -33.32
C PHE A 82 -0.68 7.25 -33.64
N LEU A 83 -0.23 8.22 -34.43
CA LEU A 83 1.21 8.41 -34.71
C LEU A 83 2.00 8.63 -33.42
N GLY A 84 1.48 9.43 -32.49
CA GLY A 84 2.11 9.65 -31.17
C GLY A 84 2.35 8.34 -30.42
N ASN A 85 1.34 7.47 -30.37
CA ASN A 85 1.44 6.15 -29.73
C ASN A 85 2.43 5.22 -30.44
N VAL A 86 2.46 5.23 -31.78
CA VAL A 86 3.41 4.44 -32.57
C VAL A 86 4.84 4.87 -32.27
N PHE A 87 5.15 6.16 -32.26
CA PHE A 87 6.50 6.64 -31.93
C PHE A 87 6.91 6.30 -30.50
N LEU A 88 5.97 6.36 -29.55
CA LEU A 88 6.21 5.98 -28.16
C LEU A 88 6.56 4.48 -28.06
N LEU A 89 5.84 3.62 -28.78
CA LEU A 89 6.12 2.18 -28.81
C LEU A 89 7.44 1.85 -29.54
N LEU A 90 7.74 2.55 -30.64
CA LEU A 90 9.01 2.42 -31.34
C LEU A 90 10.19 2.86 -30.48
N ASN A 91 9.96 3.77 -29.53
CA ASN A 91 10.96 4.12 -28.53
C ASN A 91 11.21 2.98 -27.55
N PHE A 92 10.16 2.41 -26.95
CA PHE A 92 10.30 1.33 -25.97
C PHE A 92 10.87 0.04 -26.55
N THR A 93 10.60 -0.22 -27.82
CA THR A 93 11.19 -1.35 -28.57
C THR A 93 12.61 -1.06 -29.06
N GLN A 94 13.20 0.09 -28.70
CA GLN A 94 14.54 0.54 -29.11
C GLN A 94 14.74 0.57 -30.64
N ARG A 95 13.65 0.69 -31.41
CA ARG A 95 13.68 0.81 -32.87
C ARG A 95 14.05 2.24 -33.30
N ILE A 96 13.57 3.23 -32.55
CA ILE A 96 13.88 4.65 -32.76
C ILE A 96 14.52 5.23 -31.51
N ARG A 97 15.57 6.04 -31.70
CA ARG A 97 16.31 6.70 -30.61
C ARG A 97 15.39 7.66 -29.84
N TYR A 98 15.56 7.68 -28.53
CA TYR A 98 14.82 8.55 -27.59
C TYR A 98 14.77 10.01 -28.02
N ILE A 99 15.90 10.55 -28.46
CA ILE A 99 16.03 11.95 -28.89
C ILE A 99 15.12 12.34 -30.07
N PHE A 100 14.66 11.37 -30.86
CA PHE A 100 13.73 11.61 -31.96
C PHE A 100 12.31 11.16 -31.63
N ALA A 101 12.17 10.00 -30.98
CA ALA A 101 10.86 9.42 -30.72
C ALA A 101 10.05 10.23 -29.69
N LEU A 102 10.64 10.62 -28.56
CA LEU A 102 9.91 11.28 -27.48
C LEU A 102 9.41 12.68 -27.86
N PRO A 103 10.23 13.58 -28.47
CA PRO A 103 9.72 14.87 -28.92
C PRO A 103 8.61 14.72 -29.95
N LEU A 104 8.72 13.74 -30.85
CA LEU A 104 7.75 13.53 -31.90
C LEU A 104 6.41 13.00 -31.35
N THR A 105 6.45 12.10 -30.37
CA THR A 105 5.26 11.70 -29.60
C THR A 105 4.60 12.90 -28.92
N ILE A 106 5.39 13.73 -28.21
CA ILE A 106 4.88 14.92 -27.51
C ILE A 106 4.22 15.88 -28.50
N VAL A 107 4.87 16.18 -29.63
CA VAL A 107 4.33 17.05 -30.69
C VAL A 107 3.03 16.49 -31.24
N PHE A 108 2.99 15.20 -31.58
CA PHE A 108 1.79 14.59 -32.14
C PHE A 108 0.60 14.59 -31.16
N TRP A 109 0.83 14.34 -29.87
CA TRP A 109 -0.24 14.41 -28.86
C TRP A 109 -0.68 15.85 -28.57
N TYR A 110 0.22 16.84 -28.61
CA TYR A 110 -0.17 18.25 -28.54
C TYR A 110 -0.99 18.68 -29.75
N LEU A 111 -0.63 18.23 -30.96
CA LEU A 111 -1.43 18.48 -32.16
C LEU A 111 -2.81 17.85 -32.04
N SER A 112 -2.90 16.58 -31.62
CA SER A 112 -4.18 15.89 -31.40
C SER A 112 -5.06 16.63 -30.38
N THR A 113 -4.47 17.02 -29.24
CA THR A 113 -5.13 17.83 -28.21
C THR A 113 -5.61 19.17 -28.78
N GLY A 114 -4.75 19.89 -29.49
CA GLY A 114 -5.07 21.19 -30.07
C GLY A 114 -6.21 21.12 -31.08
N PHE A 115 -6.23 20.08 -31.92
CA PHE A 115 -7.36 19.83 -32.82
C PHE A 115 -8.65 19.57 -32.04
N LEU A 116 -8.65 18.65 -31.06
CA LEU A 116 -9.83 18.30 -30.27
C LEU A 116 -10.39 19.49 -29.46
N ILE A 117 -9.52 20.26 -28.79
CA ILE A 117 -9.93 21.49 -28.10
C ILE A 117 -10.47 22.52 -29.09
N GLY A 118 -9.80 22.67 -30.24
CA GLY A 118 -10.24 23.58 -31.30
C GLY A 118 -11.63 23.24 -31.82
N ILE A 119 -11.91 21.97 -32.13
CA ILE A 119 -13.22 21.56 -32.66
C ILE A 119 -14.32 21.60 -31.60
N THR A 120 -14.04 21.24 -30.35
CA THR A 120 -15.03 21.32 -29.26
C THR A 120 -15.41 22.77 -28.97
N ALA A 121 -14.43 23.69 -28.96
CA ALA A 121 -14.69 25.13 -28.86
C ALA A 121 -15.45 25.68 -30.09
N CYS A 122 -15.06 25.30 -31.31
CA CYS A 122 -15.74 25.72 -32.53
C CYS A 122 -17.19 25.21 -32.59
N MET A 123 -17.47 24.00 -32.08
CA MET A 123 -18.82 23.46 -32.02
C MET A 123 -19.72 24.27 -31.09
N GLU A 124 -19.25 24.69 -29.91
CA GLU A 124 -20.03 25.55 -29.01
C GLU A 124 -20.26 26.95 -29.61
N ILE A 125 -19.31 27.50 -30.39
CA ILE A 125 -19.40 28.85 -30.94
C ILE A 125 -20.26 28.90 -32.21
N TYR A 126 -20.04 27.98 -33.15
CA TYR A 126 -20.62 28.06 -34.50
C TYR A 126 -21.82 27.12 -34.71
N ALA A 127 -21.92 26.04 -33.94
CA ALA A 127 -23.00 25.07 -34.07
C ALA A 127 -23.48 24.55 -32.70
N PRO A 128 -23.82 25.43 -31.73
CA PRO A 128 -24.29 24.98 -30.42
C PRO A 128 -25.61 24.22 -30.52
N PRO A 129 -25.88 23.26 -29.62
CA PRO A 129 -27.18 22.62 -29.52
C PRO A 129 -28.25 23.63 -29.04
N ALA A 130 -29.41 23.62 -29.68
CA ALA A 130 -30.55 24.44 -29.30
C ALA A 130 -31.23 23.90 -28.01
N ARG A 131 -30.73 24.31 -26.85
CA ARG A 131 -31.30 23.92 -25.54
C ARG A 131 -32.70 24.53 -25.33
N PRO A 132 -33.66 23.79 -24.74
CA PRO A 132 -33.53 22.47 -24.09
C PRO A 132 -33.75 21.26 -25.02
N ASN A 133 -34.03 21.49 -26.31
CA ASN A 133 -34.46 20.41 -27.21
C ASN A 133 -33.31 19.56 -27.72
N GLU A 134 -32.13 20.15 -27.87
CA GLU A 134 -30.92 19.48 -28.35
C GLU A 134 -29.86 19.41 -27.25
N THR A 135 -29.05 18.35 -27.27
CA THR A 135 -27.93 18.15 -26.34
C THR A 135 -26.69 17.62 -27.07
N TYR A 136 -25.57 17.59 -26.35
CA TYR A 136 -24.34 16.97 -26.80
C TYR A 136 -24.34 15.47 -26.50
N THR A 137 -24.02 14.67 -27.52
CA THR A 137 -23.95 13.22 -27.43
C THR A 137 -22.67 12.75 -26.74
N GLN A 138 -22.56 11.44 -26.52
CA GLN A 138 -21.33 10.79 -26.07
C GLN A 138 -20.11 11.14 -26.94
N GLY A 139 -20.28 11.33 -28.25
CA GLY A 139 -19.16 11.65 -29.17
C GLY A 139 -18.42 12.93 -28.77
N PHE A 140 -19.17 13.98 -28.44
CA PHE A 140 -18.60 15.24 -27.95
C PHE A 140 -17.85 15.06 -26.62
N TRP A 141 -18.44 14.34 -25.66
CA TRP A 141 -17.83 14.13 -24.35
C TRP A 141 -16.58 13.25 -24.41
N TYR A 142 -16.56 12.23 -25.26
CA TYR A 142 -15.36 11.46 -25.53
C TYR A 142 -14.26 12.29 -26.18
N ALA A 143 -14.60 13.27 -27.04
CA ALA A 143 -13.63 14.20 -27.61
C ALA A 143 -12.97 15.07 -26.52
N VAL A 144 -13.77 15.58 -25.58
CA VAL A 144 -13.29 16.36 -24.44
C VAL A 144 -12.36 15.52 -23.56
N ILE A 145 -12.77 14.30 -23.20
CA ILE A 145 -11.97 13.43 -22.34
C ILE A 145 -10.68 13.00 -23.04
N ALA A 146 -10.73 12.65 -24.33
CA ALA A 146 -9.55 12.33 -25.12
C ALA A 146 -8.56 13.50 -25.17
N ALA A 147 -9.05 14.73 -25.36
CA ALA A 147 -8.21 15.93 -25.35
C ALA A 147 -7.50 16.12 -23.99
N VAL A 148 -8.23 15.93 -22.89
CA VAL A 148 -7.67 16.02 -21.54
C VAL A 148 -6.61 14.93 -21.31
N LEU A 149 -6.86 13.70 -21.75
CA LEU A 149 -5.90 12.61 -21.62
C LEU A 149 -4.62 12.88 -22.43
N TYR A 150 -4.73 13.23 -23.71
CA TYR A 150 -3.55 13.58 -24.51
C TYR A 150 -2.79 14.78 -23.93
N LEU A 151 -3.48 15.77 -23.36
CA LEU A 151 -2.87 16.91 -22.69
C LEU A 151 -2.09 16.47 -21.46
N ILE A 152 -2.70 15.69 -20.56
CA ILE A 152 -2.02 15.20 -19.35
C ILE A 152 -0.82 14.36 -19.73
N CYS A 153 -0.99 13.42 -20.68
CA CYS A 153 0.06 12.52 -21.12
C CYS A 153 1.23 13.27 -21.81
N SER A 154 0.94 14.29 -22.63
CA SER A 154 1.99 15.12 -23.25
C SER A 154 2.70 16.01 -22.23
N MET A 155 1.98 16.56 -21.24
CA MET A 155 2.56 17.35 -20.15
C MET A 155 3.52 16.53 -19.28
N ILE A 156 3.11 15.33 -18.86
CA ILE A 156 3.99 14.47 -18.07
C ILE A 156 5.22 14.05 -18.89
N LEU A 157 5.06 13.68 -20.17
CA LEU A 157 6.20 13.33 -21.03
C LEU A 157 7.14 14.52 -21.28
N MET A 158 6.61 15.74 -21.32
CA MET A 158 7.43 16.95 -21.41
C MET A 158 8.30 17.14 -20.17
N VAL A 159 7.77 16.87 -18.96
CA VAL A 159 8.55 16.84 -17.71
C VAL A 159 9.65 15.77 -17.78
N ASN A 160 9.32 14.57 -18.30
CA ASN A 160 10.33 13.53 -18.53
C ASN A 160 11.44 14.01 -19.50
N MET A 161 11.08 14.68 -20.58
CA MET A 161 12.06 15.16 -21.54
C MET A 161 12.93 16.30 -20.99
N LEU A 162 12.35 17.18 -20.17
CA LEU A 162 13.08 18.24 -19.48
C LEU A 162 14.13 17.67 -18.52
N GLY A 163 13.78 16.63 -17.76
CA GLY A 163 14.72 15.95 -16.85
C GLY A 163 15.91 15.33 -17.61
N TYR A 164 15.67 14.81 -18.81
CA TYR A 164 16.75 14.36 -19.70
C TYR A 164 17.65 15.52 -20.15
N PHE A 165 17.09 16.63 -20.61
CA PHE A 165 17.88 17.79 -21.05
C PHE A 165 18.70 18.43 -19.91
N LEU A 166 18.22 18.35 -18.68
CA LEU A 166 18.94 18.77 -17.47
C LEU A 166 20.06 17.78 -17.07
N GLY A 167 20.15 16.62 -17.73
CA GLY A 167 21.18 15.62 -17.50
C GLY A 167 20.93 14.74 -16.27
N HIS A 168 19.68 14.60 -15.81
CA HIS A 168 19.36 13.80 -14.62
C HIS A 168 19.35 12.28 -14.87
N TYR A 169 19.11 11.83 -16.11
CA TYR A 169 19.11 10.42 -16.47
C TYR A 169 19.50 10.21 -17.95
N PRO A 170 19.97 8.99 -18.32
CA PRO A 170 20.46 8.70 -19.67
C PRO A 170 19.36 8.74 -20.74
N ASP A 171 19.81 8.76 -22.00
CA ASP A 171 19.01 8.89 -23.23
C ASP A 171 18.23 7.62 -23.62
N HIS A 172 17.95 6.71 -22.68
CA HIS A 172 17.17 5.51 -22.94
C HIS A 172 16.40 5.08 -21.70
N PHE A 173 15.19 4.56 -21.92
CA PHE A 173 14.45 3.87 -20.86
C PHE A 173 15.06 2.49 -20.66
N ALA A 174 15.76 2.29 -19.56
CA ALA A 174 16.12 0.96 -19.08
C ALA A 174 14.88 0.29 -18.46
N LEU A 175 13.90 -0.04 -19.30
CA LEU A 175 12.65 -0.66 -18.84
C LEU A 175 12.92 -2.08 -18.35
N THR A 176 12.33 -2.43 -17.22
CA THR A 176 12.29 -3.83 -16.77
C THR A 176 11.35 -4.65 -17.64
N ASP A 177 11.52 -5.98 -17.64
CA ASP A 177 10.62 -6.87 -18.38
C ASP A 177 9.16 -6.76 -17.89
N ALA A 178 8.96 -6.48 -16.59
CA ALA A 178 7.65 -6.22 -16.01
C ALA A 178 6.99 -4.97 -16.60
N GLN A 179 7.77 -3.90 -16.78
CA GLN A 179 7.31 -2.64 -17.35
C GLN A 179 6.93 -2.78 -18.84
N ARG A 180 7.76 -3.48 -19.63
CA ARG A 180 7.42 -3.80 -21.03
C ARG A 180 6.16 -4.64 -21.14
N THR A 181 6.02 -5.63 -20.26
CA THR A 181 4.84 -6.50 -20.20
C THR A 181 3.58 -5.70 -19.86
N LEU A 182 3.66 -4.76 -18.91
CA LEU A 182 2.55 -3.87 -18.56
C LEU A 182 2.08 -3.05 -19.77
N ILE A 183 3.00 -2.47 -20.54
CA ILE A 183 2.67 -1.68 -21.74
C ILE A 183 1.97 -2.56 -22.79
N LEU A 184 2.51 -3.74 -23.07
CA LEU A 184 1.92 -4.64 -24.07
C LEU A 184 0.55 -5.15 -23.64
N GLN A 185 0.39 -5.52 -22.37
CA GLN A 185 -0.90 -6.01 -21.83
C GLN A 185 -1.96 -4.92 -21.83
N THR A 186 -1.62 -3.69 -21.42
CA THR A 186 -2.56 -2.56 -21.45
C THR A 186 -2.97 -2.19 -22.89
N MET A 187 -2.02 -2.20 -23.84
CA MET A 187 -2.34 -1.98 -25.24
C MET A 187 -3.26 -3.07 -25.82
N LEU A 188 -2.96 -4.34 -25.57
CA LEU A 188 -3.79 -5.46 -26.01
C LEU A 188 -5.18 -5.42 -25.36
N PHE A 189 -5.28 -5.01 -24.10
CA PHE A 189 -6.55 -4.81 -23.41
C PHE A 189 -7.42 -3.75 -24.09
N PHE A 190 -6.86 -2.59 -24.44
CA PHE A 190 -7.64 -1.54 -25.13
C PHE A 190 -8.01 -1.91 -26.57
N ILE A 191 -7.15 -2.66 -27.27
CA ILE A 191 -7.49 -3.24 -28.58
C ILE A 191 -8.65 -4.24 -28.43
N TRP A 192 -8.63 -5.08 -27.41
CA TRP A 192 -9.70 -6.03 -27.12
C TRP A 192 -11.01 -5.33 -26.77
N LEU A 193 -10.94 -4.27 -25.96
CA LEU A 193 -12.10 -3.46 -25.58
C LEU A 193 -12.74 -2.79 -26.81
N ALA A 194 -11.94 -2.09 -27.63
CA ALA A 194 -12.42 -1.43 -28.85
C ALA A 194 -12.90 -2.43 -29.91
N GLY A 195 -12.21 -3.56 -30.06
CA GLY A 195 -12.61 -4.65 -30.95
C GLY A 195 -13.95 -5.26 -30.55
N GLY A 196 -14.16 -5.50 -29.25
CA GLY A 196 -15.44 -5.94 -28.70
C GLY A 196 -16.56 -4.94 -29.01
N GLY A 197 -16.34 -3.65 -28.70
CA GLY A 197 -17.30 -2.59 -28.98
C GLY A 197 -17.68 -2.54 -30.46
N ALA A 198 -16.71 -2.69 -31.37
CA ALA A 198 -16.96 -2.71 -32.81
C ALA A 198 -17.78 -3.94 -33.24
N ILE A 199 -17.48 -5.12 -32.71
CA ILE A 199 -18.18 -6.37 -33.04
C ILE A 199 -19.63 -6.31 -32.55
N PHE A 200 -19.86 -6.00 -31.27
CA PHE A 200 -21.21 -5.96 -30.69
C PHE A 200 -22.05 -4.83 -31.30
N SER A 201 -21.45 -3.67 -31.53
CA SER A 201 -22.13 -2.57 -32.22
C SER A 201 -22.64 -3.00 -33.59
N ARG A 202 -21.83 -3.70 -34.39
CA ARG A 202 -22.24 -4.17 -35.72
C ARG A 202 -23.30 -5.27 -35.67
N ILE A 203 -23.09 -6.30 -34.85
CA ILE A 203 -23.99 -7.46 -34.82
C ILE A 203 -25.40 -7.08 -34.38
N GLU A 204 -25.52 -6.28 -33.33
CA GLU A 204 -26.83 -5.92 -32.78
C GLU A 204 -27.50 -4.82 -33.63
N SER A 205 -26.73 -3.88 -34.21
CA SER A 205 -27.28 -2.91 -35.17
C SER A 205 -27.78 -3.60 -36.45
N ASP A 206 -27.06 -4.59 -36.96
CA ASP A 206 -27.46 -5.38 -38.13
C ASP A 206 -28.73 -6.23 -37.85
N ALA A 207 -28.96 -6.58 -36.59
CA ALA A 207 -30.18 -7.25 -36.14
C ALA A 207 -31.38 -6.30 -35.95
N GLY A 208 -31.18 -4.99 -36.11
CA GLY A 208 -32.24 -3.97 -36.05
C GLY A 208 -32.43 -3.33 -34.67
N GLU A 209 -31.54 -3.58 -33.70
CA GLU A 209 -31.64 -2.99 -32.36
C GLU A 209 -31.13 -1.53 -32.36
N THR A 210 -32.00 -0.60 -31.97
CA THR A 210 -31.70 0.85 -31.87
C THR A 210 -31.16 1.16 -30.47
N GLY A 211 -29.88 0.91 -30.25
CA GLY A 211 -29.20 1.16 -28.95
C GLY A 211 -27.75 0.69 -28.89
N TRP A 212 -27.21 0.25 -30.03
CA TRP A 212 -25.88 -0.36 -30.14
C TRP A 212 -24.92 0.51 -30.93
N ALA A 213 -24.99 1.83 -30.73
CA ALA A 213 -23.96 2.72 -31.24
C ALA A 213 -22.60 2.29 -30.68
N PHE A 214 -21.52 2.55 -31.42
CA PHE A 214 -20.18 2.10 -31.04
C PHE A 214 -19.79 2.44 -29.59
N PRO A 215 -20.06 3.65 -29.06
CA PRO A 215 -19.66 3.97 -27.70
C PRO A 215 -20.57 3.33 -26.62
N ASP A 216 -21.83 3.02 -26.93
CA ASP A 216 -22.69 2.22 -26.04
C ASP A 216 -22.24 0.75 -25.99
N ALA A 217 -21.86 0.20 -27.15
CA ALA A 217 -21.26 -1.13 -27.22
C ALA A 217 -19.91 -1.19 -26.48
N LEU A 218 -19.12 -0.11 -26.53
CA LEU A 218 -17.88 0.02 -25.74
C LEU A 218 -18.18 0.05 -24.23
N TYR A 219 -19.22 0.78 -23.80
CA TYR A 219 -19.69 0.77 -22.42
C TYR A 219 -20.15 -0.63 -21.98
N PHE A 220 -20.94 -1.34 -22.79
CA PHE A 220 -21.32 -2.73 -22.52
C PHE A 220 -20.10 -3.63 -22.35
N CYS A 221 -19.12 -3.50 -23.24
CA CYS A 221 -17.87 -4.25 -23.20
C CYS A 221 -17.09 -3.98 -21.91
N ASP A 222 -16.98 -2.70 -21.51
CA ASP A 222 -16.31 -2.29 -20.28
C ASP A 222 -17.00 -2.86 -19.04
N VAL A 223 -18.32 -2.68 -18.92
CA VAL A 223 -19.15 -3.21 -17.83
C VAL A 223 -19.05 -4.73 -17.72
N THR A 224 -18.97 -5.43 -18.86
CA THR A 224 -18.85 -6.89 -18.94
C THR A 224 -17.46 -7.36 -18.49
N ILE A 225 -16.39 -6.75 -19.01
CA ILE A 225 -15.01 -7.12 -18.70
C ILE A 225 -14.66 -6.83 -17.24
N LEU A 226 -15.14 -5.70 -16.72
CA LEU A 226 -14.98 -5.32 -15.31
C LEU A 226 -15.89 -6.13 -14.38
N THR A 227 -16.70 -7.05 -14.91
CA THR A 227 -17.62 -7.92 -14.14
C THR A 227 -18.63 -7.15 -13.30
N VAL A 228 -18.94 -5.90 -13.67
CA VAL A 228 -19.95 -5.09 -12.99
C VAL A 228 -21.36 -5.57 -13.35
N GLY A 229 -21.65 -5.69 -14.65
CA GLY A 229 -22.86 -6.34 -15.15
C GLY A 229 -24.20 -5.69 -14.76
N PHE A 230 -24.38 -4.39 -14.98
CA PHE A 230 -25.65 -3.69 -14.64
C PHE A 230 -26.91 -4.28 -15.30
N GLY A 231 -26.77 -4.86 -16.49
CA GLY A 231 -27.90 -5.40 -17.25
C GLY A 231 -28.79 -4.34 -17.90
N ASP A 232 -28.35 -3.08 -17.97
CA ASP A 232 -29.02 -1.99 -18.69
C ASP A 232 -28.86 -2.09 -20.22
N LEU A 233 -27.76 -2.68 -20.68
CA LEU A 233 -27.50 -3.04 -22.07
C LEU A 233 -27.02 -4.49 -22.15
N TYR A 234 -27.63 -5.31 -22.99
CA TYR A 234 -27.28 -6.73 -23.16
C TYR A 234 -27.67 -7.24 -24.55
N PRO A 235 -26.87 -8.13 -25.17
CA PRO A 235 -27.17 -8.64 -26.52
C PRO A 235 -28.45 -9.47 -26.52
N THR A 236 -29.34 -9.16 -27.46
CA THR A 236 -30.62 -9.86 -27.63
C THR A 236 -30.49 -11.02 -28.61
N THR A 237 -29.55 -10.92 -29.55
CA THR A 237 -29.32 -11.93 -30.58
C THR A 237 -28.66 -13.19 -30.04
N ASP A 238 -28.98 -14.35 -30.61
CA ASP A 238 -28.34 -15.63 -30.25
C ASP A 238 -26.83 -15.62 -30.56
N VAL A 239 -26.44 -14.95 -31.65
CA VAL A 239 -25.03 -14.78 -32.03
C VAL A 239 -24.30 -13.89 -31.03
N GLY A 240 -24.88 -12.74 -30.68
CA GLY A 240 -24.32 -11.83 -29.68
C GLY A 240 -24.15 -12.53 -28.33
N ARG A 241 -25.17 -13.24 -27.84
CA ARG A 241 -25.09 -14.04 -26.62
C ARG A 241 -24.02 -15.13 -26.69
N GLY A 242 -23.89 -15.80 -27.82
CA GLY A 242 -22.84 -16.79 -28.06
C GLY A 242 -21.43 -16.19 -28.00
N LEU A 243 -21.25 -14.97 -28.53
CA LEU A 243 -19.97 -14.25 -28.52
C LEU A 243 -19.59 -13.72 -27.14
N VAL A 244 -20.55 -13.44 -26.25
CA VAL A 244 -20.27 -13.02 -24.88
C VAL A 244 -19.44 -14.06 -24.13
N PHE A 245 -19.63 -15.36 -24.37
CA PHE A 245 -18.87 -16.42 -23.68
C PHE A 245 -17.34 -16.30 -23.89
N PRO A 246 -16.80 -16.40 -25.12
CA PRO A 246 -15.37 -16.23 -25.33
C PRO A 246 -14.89 -14.80 -25.06
N TYR A 247 -15.74 -13.79 -25.32
CA TYR A 247 -15.38 -12.39 -25.12
C TYR A 247 -15.11 -12.06 -23.66
N SER A 248 -16.03 -12.42 -22.77
CA SER A 248 -15.94 -12.17 -21.33
C SER A 248 -14.76 -12.91 -20.71
N VAL A 249 -14.57 -14.19 -21.03
CA VAL A 249 -13.43 -14.98 -20.52
C VAL A 249 -12.10 -14.36 -20.95
N GLY A 250 -11.94 -14.03 -22.22
CA GLY A 250 -10.73 -13.39 -22.73
C GLY A 250 -10.47 -12.03 -22.07
N GLY A 251 -11.51 -11.20 -21.95
CA GLY A 251 -11.44 -9.89 -21.32
C GLY A 251 -11.08 -9.93 -19.84
N ILE A 252 -11.70 -10.82 -19.05
CA ILE A 252 -11.42 -10.99 -17.62
C ILE A 252 -9.98 -11.47 -17.40
N ILE A 253 -9.49 -12.40 -18.25
CA ILE A 253 -8.08 -12.84 -18.19
C ILE A 253 -7.15 -11.66 -18.47
N MET A 254 -7.41 -10.88 -19.52
CA MET A 254 -6.60 -9.71 -19.87
C MET A 254 -6.60 -8.66 -18.75
N LEU A 255 -7.76 -8.39 -18.14
CA LEU A 255 -7.88 -7.50 -16.99
C LEU A 255 -7.04 -8.00 -15.81
N GLY A 256 -7.15 -9.29 -15.46
CA GLY A 256 -6.37 -9.90 -14.39
C GLY A 256 -4.86 -9.83 -14.63
N LEU A 257 -4.41 -10.00 -15.88
CA LEU A 257 -3.01 -9.83 -16.27
C LEU A 257 -2.54 -8.37 -16.08
N VAL A 258 -3.34 -7.40 -16.54
CA VAL A 258 -3.05 -5.97 -16.35
C VAL A 258 -2.98 -5.63 -14.87
N ILE A 259 -3.95 -6.07 -14.05
CA ILE A 259 -3.94 -5.87 -12.60
C ILE A 259 -2.68 -6.48 -11.97
N SER A 260 -2.31 -7.71 -12.35
CA SER A 260 -1.11 -8.36 -11.85
C SER A 260 0.17 -7.58 -12.20
N ALA A 261 0.25 -7.04 -13.41
CA ALA A 261 1.38 -6.22 -13.85
C ALA A 261 1.43 -4.88 -13.11
N ILE A 262 0.29 -4.22 -12.91
CA ILE A 262 0.19 -2.99 -12.10
C ILE A 262 0.62 -3.28 -10.66
N TYR A 263 0.15 -4.38 -10.07
CA TYR A 263 0.48 -4.76 -8.71
C TYR A 263 1.99 -5.03 -8.52
N LYS A 264 2.59 -5.80 -9.44
CA LYS A 264 4.05 -6.03 -9.46
C LYS A 264 4.82 -4.73 -9.61
N PHE A 265 4.36 -3.84 -10.50
CA PHE A 265 4.95 -2.53 -10.66
C PHE A 265 4.87 -1.72 -9.37
N MET A 266 3.69 -1.56 -8.76
CA MET A 266 3.53 -0.84 -7.49
C MET A 266 4.40 -1.38 -6.36
N ARG A 267 4.53 -2.71 -6.23
CA ARG A 267 5.45 -3.32 -5.26
C ARG A 267 6.91 -2.96 -5.55
N GLN A 268 7.33 -2.99 -6.81
CA GLN A 268 8.68 -2.56 -7.19
C GLN A 268 8.92 -1.09 -6.81
N ILE A 269 7.94 -0.21 -7.00
CA ILE A 269 8.01 1.19 -6.55
C ILE A 269 8.15 1.26 -5.03
N GLY A 270 7.37 0.48 -4.27
CA GLY A 270 7.47 0.43 -2.82
C GLY A 270 8.83 -0.05 -2.31
N GLU A 271 9.49 -0.94 -3.05
CA GLU A 271 10.83 -1.46 -2.71
C GLU A 271 11.97 -0.51 -3.13
N GLU A 272 11.84 0.19 -4.27
CA GLU A 272 12.83 1.15 -4.77
C GLU A 272 12.71 2.52 -4.09
N ASN A 273 11.50 3.01 -3.80
CA ASN A 273 11.32 4.26 -3.05
C ASN A 273 11.72 4.13 -1.57
N ILE A 274 11.90 2.89 -1.09
CA ILE A 274 12.31 2.58 0.27
C ILE A 274 13.66 1.84 0.22
N GLU A 275 14.74 2.61 -0.03
CA GLU A 275 15.95 2.72 0.80
C GLU A 275 17.33 2.48 0.16
N GLU A 276 18.20 3.50 0.29
CA GLU A 276 19.64 3.33 0.55
C GLU A 276 20.08 4.00 1.87
N LYS A 277 19.41 5.08 2.31
CA LYS A 277 19.70 5.81 3.56
C LYS A 277 18.84 5.38 4.76
N ASP A 278 17.54 5.17 4.56
CA ASP A 278 16.66 4.60 5.61
C ASP A 278 17.01 3.12 5.88
N ARG A 279 17.52 2.34 4.90
CA ARG A 279 17.91 0.92 5.09
C ARG A 279 19.03 0.85 6.11
N PHE A 280 19.97 1.78 6.03
CA PHE A 280 21.17 1.75 6.86
C PHE A 280 20.88 2.14 8.31
N ASP A 281 20.03 3.15 8.55
CA ASP A 281 19.65 3.59 9.91
C ASP A 281 18.52 2.75 10.53
N THR A 282 17.59 2.22 9.72
CA THR A 282 16.48 1.37 10.15
C THR A 282 16.93 -0.07 10.43
N MET A 283 17.85 -0.62 9.62
CA MET A 283 18.42 -1.95 9.83
C MET A 283 19.33 -2.00 11.07
N ARG A 284 19.88 -0.84 11.50
CA ARG A 284 20.63 -0.71 12.75
C ARG A 284 19.76 -0.62 14.00
N ARG A 285 18.44 -0.37 13.87
CA ARG A 285 17.58 -0.18 15.05
C ARG A 285 16.41 -1.16 15.20
N LEU A 286 15.77 -1.71 14.16
CA LEU A 286 14.63 -2.62 14.43
C LEU A 286 14.17 -3.44 13.20
N GLN A 287 14.79 -4.59 12.96
CA GLN A 287 14.54 -5.45 11.79
C GLN A 287 13.16 -6.16 11.73
N ARG A 288 12.22 -5.89 12.65
CA ARG A 288 10.86 -6.47 12.66
C ARG A 288 9.71 -5.47 12.55
N SER A 289 9.96 -4.17 12.73
CA SER A 289 8.94 -3.13 12.54
C SER A 289 8.80 -2.70 11.09
N THR A 290 9.86 -2.85 10.28
CA THR A 290 9.91 -2.35 8.90
C THR A 290 8.90 -3.01 7.97
N ASP A 291 8.74 -4.34 8.02
CA ASP A 291 7.80 -5.03 7.13
C ASP A 291 6.33 -4.76 7.51
N LYS A 292 6.04 -4.68 8.81
CA LYS A 292 4.71 -4.32 9.31
C LYS A 292 4.36 -2.89 8.93
N PHE A 293 5.33 -1.98 9.05
CA PHE A 293 5.16 -0.58 8.66
C PHE A 293 4.93 -0.45 7.15
N LYS A 294 5.72 -1.13 6.33
CA LYS A 294 5.55 -1.16 4.85
C LYS A 294 4.15 -1.64 4.45
N ARG A 295 3.67 -2.74 5.03
CA ARG A 295 2.32 -3.26 4.76
C ARG A 295 1.22 -2.31 5.21
N TRP A 296 1.34 -1.73 6.41
CA TRP A 296 0.37 -0.75 6.91
C TRP A 296 0.35 0.55 6.10
N TYR A 297 1.52 1.01 5.66
CA TYR A 297 1.63 2.18 4.81
C TYR A 297 1.00 1.94 3.44
N ALA A 298 1.31 0.80 2.80
CA ALA A 298 0.69 0.41 1.53
C ALA A 298 -0.84 0.32 1.64
N LEU A 299 -1.35 -0.34 2.68
CA LEU A 299 -2.78 -0.42 2.97
C LEU A 299 -3.41 0.97 3.18
N THR A 300 -2.73 1.86 3.90
CA THR A 300 -3.24 3.22 4.13
C THR A 300 -3.31 4.00 2.81
N PHE A 301 -2.29 3.90 1.97
CA PHE A 301 -2.28 4.54 0.66
C PHE A 301 -3.37 4.00 -0.25
N SER A 302 -3.58 2.67 -0.33
CA SER A 302 -4.63 2.08 -1.14
C SER A 302 -6.04 2.41 -0.63
N VAL A 303 -6.25 2.47 0.69
CA VAL A 303 -7.52 2.95 1.29
C VAL A 303 -7.78 4.42 0.92
N CYS A 304 -6.78 5.29 1.03
CA CYS A 304 -6.92 6.70 0.67
C CYS A 304 -7.21 6.87 -0.83
N ALA A 305 -6.48 6.16 -1.71
CA ALA A 305 -6.69 6.20 -3.15
C ALA A 305 -8.12 5.73 -3.52
N PHE A 306 -8.57 4.63 -2.90
CA PHE A 306 -9.93 4.12 -3.06
C PHE A 306 -10.99 5.13 -2.61
N SER A 307 -10.83 5.72 -1.41
CA SER A 307 -11.78 6.73 -0.89
C SER A 307 -11.83 7.98 -1.77
N ILE A 308 -10.70 8.43 -2.31
CA ILE A 308 -10.66 9.58 -3.23
C ILE A 308 -11.40 9.24 -4.52
N LEU A 309 -11.11 8.10 -5.17
CA LEU A 309 -11.79 7.70 -6.40
C LEU A 309 -13.30 7.50 -6.20
N TRP A 310 -13.69 6.96 -5.05
CA TRP A 310 -15.09 6.77 -4.69
C TRP A 310 -15.83 8.11 -4.50
N CYS A 311 -15.30 8.99 -3.65
CA CYS A 311 -15.96 10.27 -3.36
C CYS A 311 -15.93 11.23 -4.56
N VAL A 312 -14.80 11.32 -5.28
CA VAL A 312 -14.71 12.17 -6.48
C VAL A 312 -15.63 11.64 -7.58
N GLY A 313 -15.66 10.32 -7.80
CA GLY A 313 -16.60 9.69 -8.72
C GLY A 313 -18.04 10.05 -8.38
N ALA A 314 -18.43 9.94 -7.10
CA ALA A 314 -19.78 10.28 -6.64
C ALA A 314 -20.16 11.74 -6.91
N VAL A 315 -19.23 12.69 -6.75
CA VAL A 315 -19.47 14.10 -7.07
C VAL A 315 -19.74 14.28 -8.57
N VAL A 316 -18.97 13.62 -9.44
CA VAL A 316 -19.14 13.73 -10.89
C VAL A 316 -20.48 13.10 -11.32
N PHE A 317 -20.80 11.89 -10.87
CA PHE A 317 -22.08 11.25 -11.20
C PHE A 317 -23.27 12.02 -10.65
N TRP A 318 -23.17 12.56 -9.43
CA TRP A 318 -24.21 13.42 -8.89
C TRP A 318 -24.47 14.63 -9.80
N GLN A 319 -23.41 15.24 -10.35
CA GLN A 319 -23.55 16.39 -11.23
C GLN A 319 -24.05 16.02 -12.64
N CYS A 320 -23.60 14.90 -13.21
CA CYS A 320 -24.00 14.46 -14.55
C CYS A 320 -25.42 13.88 -14.59
N GLU A 321 -25.81 13.10 -13.58
CA GLU A 321 -27.07 12.35 -13.56
C GLU A 321 -28.23 13.12 -12.88
N LYS A 322 -27.96 14.33 -12.37
CA LYS A 322 -28.97 15.18 -11.73
C LYS A 322 -30.13 15.48 -12.66
N ASP A 323 -29.84 15.87 -13.89
CA ASP A 323 -30.85 16.31 -14.85
C ASP A 323 -31.50 15.11 -15.58
N ALA A 324 -30.78 13.99 -15.73
CA ALA A 324 -31.27 12.80 -16.43
C ALA A 324 -32.19 11.90 -15.58
N GLN A 325 -31.86 11.68 -14.29
CA GLN A 325 -32.64 10.78 -13.42
C GLN A 325 -32.85 11.31 -11.99
N GLY A 326 -32.53 12.59 -11.72
CA GLY A 326 -32.76 13.20 -10.41
C GLY A 326 -31.88 12.64 -9.30
N MET A 327 -30.70 12.10 -9.64
CA MET A 327 -29.85 11.39 -8.70
C MET A 327 -29.40 12.30 -7.54
N THR A 328 -29.61 11.85 -6.31
CA THR A 328 -29.06 12.51 -5.11
C THR A 328 -27.59 12.15 -4.90
N TYR A 329 -26.84 12.97 -4.15
CA TYR A 329 -25.42 12.65 -3.86
C TYR A 329 -25.24 11.31 -3.14
N PHE A 330 -26.16 10.94 -2.24
CA PHE A 330 -26.09 9.64 -1.57
C PHE A 330 -26.33 8.47 -2.54
N GLN A 331 -27.27 8.62 -3.48
CA GLN A 331 -27.47 7.63 -4.54
C GLN A 331 -26.24 7.51 -5.44
N ALA A 332 -25.58 8.63 -5.78
CA ALA A 332 -24.32 8.60 -6.52
C ALA A 332 -23.20 7.89 -5.74
N LEU A 333 -23.09 8.15 -4.43
CA LEU A 333 -22.15 7.46 -3.55
C LEU A 333 -22.42 5.94 -3.51
N TYR A 334 -23.69 5.56 -3.34
CA TYR A 334 -24.13 4.16 -3.36
C TYR A 334 -23.85 3.50 -4.71
N PHE A 335 -24.20 4.16 -5.83
CA PHE A 335 -23.93 3.70 -7.18
C PHE A 335 -22.44 3.45 -7.40
N CYS A 336 -21.57 4.41 -7.03
CA CYS A 336 -20.13 4.22 -7.16
C CYS A 336 -19.62 3.05 -6.32
N TYR A 337 -20.14 2.86 -5.10
CA TYR A 337 -19.74 1.77 -4.22
C TYR A 337 -20.12 0.40 -4.79
N VAL A 338 -21.37 0.24 -5.24
CA VAL A 338 -21.89 -1.00 -5.85
C VAL A 338 -21.15 -1.32 -7.15
N SER A 339 -20.81 -0.30 -7.94
CA SER A 339 -20.04 -0.44 -9.19
C SER A 339 -18.59 -0.85 -8.92
N LEU A 340 -17.92 -0.19 -7.96
CA LEU A 340 -16.54 -0.47 -7.55
C LEU A 340 -16.34 -1.87 -7.01
N LEU A 341 -17.33 -2.37 -6.27
CA LEU A 341 -17.33 -3.74 -5.75
C LEU A 341 -17.78 -4.77 -6.77
N THR A 342 -18.04 -4.36 -8.01
CA THR A 342 -18.52 -5.22 -9.09
C THR A 342 -19.75 -6.03 -8.67
N ILE A 343 -20.64 -5.41 -7.88
CA ILE A 343 -21.92 -6.01 -7.46
C ILE A 343 -22.98 -5.77 -8.53
N GLY A 344 -23.05 -4.53 -9.03
CA GLY A 344 -23.87 -4.14 -10.18
C GLY A 344 -25.34 -4.56 -10.13
N TYR A 345 -26.09 -4.14 -9.09
CA TYR A 345 -27.51 -4.49 -8.97
C TYR A 345 -28.38 -4.04 -10.15
N GLY A 346 -27.94 -3.05 -10.94
CA GLY A 346 -28.69 -2.52 -12.09
C GLY A 346 -29.83 -1.57 -11.71
N ASP A 347 -30.00 -1.28 -10.42
CA ASP A 347 -30.98 -0.31 -9.91
C ASP A 347 -30.64 1.13 -10.29
N LEU A 348 -29.34 1.46 -10.36
CA LEU A 348 -28.81 2.70 -10.90
C LEU A 348 -27.74 2.38 -11.95
N ALA A 349 -27.86 3.04 -13.10
CA ALA A 349 -26.87 3.05 -14.17
C ALA A 349 -26.79 4.46 -14.79
N PRO A 350 -25.66 4.85 -15.40
CA PRO A 350 -25.53 6.16 -16.04
C PRO A 350 -26.51 6.30 -17.21
N LYS A 351 -27.41 7.27 -17.13
CA LYS A 351 -28.42 7.57 -18.17
C LYS A 351 -28.12 8.85 -18.95
N SER A 352 -27.14 9.63 -18.50
CA SER A 352 -26.67 10.82 -19.20
C SER A 352 -25.50 10.51 -20.14
N ASN A 353 -25.43 11.24 -21.26
CA ASN A 353 -24.28 11.21 -22.17
C ASN A 353 -22.92 11.40 -21.45
N PRO A 354 -22.69 12.49 -20.66
CA PRO A 354 -21.44 12.68 -19.94
C PRO A 354 -21.21 11.62 -18.86
N GLY A 355 -22.26 11.15 -18.18
CA GLY A 355 -22.17 10.15 -17.12
C GLY A 355 -21.67 8.80 -17.63
N ARG A 356 -22.20 8.33 -18.77
CA ARG A 356 -21.75 7.06 -19.38
C ARG A 356 -20.31 7.15 -19.88
N CYS A 357 -19.92 8.26 -20.52
CA CYS A 357 -18.53 8.50 -20.94
C CYS A 357 -17.56 8.54 -19.75
N PHE A 358 -17.94 9.24 -18.68
CA PHE A 358 -17.14 9.29 -17.46
C PHE A 358 -17.01 7.92 -16.81
N PHE A 359 -18.11 7.15 -16.77
CA PHE A 359 -18.09 5.79 -16.21
C PHE A 359 -17.04 4.92 -16.87
N VAL A 360 -16.98 4.85 -18.20
CA VAL A 360 -15.99 4.04 -18.93
C VAL A 360 -14.55 4.37 -18.52
N VAL A 361 -14.21 5.65 -18.34
CA VAL A 361 -12.83 6.04 -17.98
C VAL A 361 -12.57 5.84 -16.49
N TRP A 362 -13.55 6.18 -15.65
CA TRP A 362 -13.44 6.07 -14.21
C TRP A 362 -13.36 4.61 -13.76
N SER A 363 -14.21 3.73 -14.28
CA SER A 363 -14.30 2.30 -13.94
C SER A 363 -12.98 1.58 -14.20
N LEU A 364 -12.31 1.88 -15.32
CA LEU A 364 -11.01 1.32 -15.73
C LEU A 364 -9.86 1.65 -14.76
N ILE A 365 -9.98 2.73 -13.98
CA ILE A 365 -9.02 3.10 -12.94
C ILE A 365 -9.48 2.57 -11.58
N ALA A 366 -10.78 2.67 -11.33
CA ALA A 366 -11.38 2.45 -10.03
C ALA A 366 -11.44 0.95 -9.66
N VAL A 367 -11.80 0.06 -10.60
CA VAL A 367 -11.88 -1.40 -10.36
C VAL A 367 -10.50 -2.03 -10.10
N PRO A 368 -9.43 -1.73 -10.87
CA PRO A 368 -8.08 -2.15 -10.51
C PRO A 368 -7.63 -1.64 -9.15
N THR A 369 -7.97 -0.40 -8.79
CA THR A 369 -7.65 0.18 -7.48
C THR A 369 -8.32 -0.58 -6.34
N MET A 370 -9.59 -0.97 -6.49
CA MET A 370 -10.28 -1.83 -5.52
C MET A 370 -9.60 -3.20 -5.40
N THR A 371 -9.17 -3.78 -6.52
CA THR A 371 -8.50 -5.10 -6.51
C THR A 371 -7.15 -5.03 -5.78
N ILE A 372 -6.40 -3.93 -5.94
CA ILE A 372 -5.16 -3.67 -5.20
C ILE A 372 -5.46 -3.51 -3.70
N LEU A 373 -6.51 -2.77 -3.34
CA LEU A 373 -6.94 -2.64 -1.94
C LEU A 373 -7.31 -4.00 -1.33
N ILE A 374 -8.04 -4.86 -2.05
CA ILE A 374 -8.36 -6.23 -1.59
C ILE A 374 -7.07 -7.02 -1.36
N SER A 375 -6.08 -6.92 -2.26
CA SER A 375 -4.80 -7.59 -2.11
C SER A 375 -4.03 -7.12 -0.87
N ASP A 376 -3.93 -5.80 -0.65
CA ASP A 376 -3.22 -5.22 0.50
C ASP A 376 -3.93 -5.55 1.83
N MET A 377 -5.26 -5.54 1.82
CA MET A 377 -6.07 -5.96 2.95
C MET A 377 -5.88 -7.46 3.22
N GLY A 378 -5.82 -8.29 2.19
CA GLY A 378 -5.53 -9.72 2.28
C GLY A 378 -4.19 -9.99 2.97
N ASP A 379 -3.12 -9.34 2.51
CA ASP A 379 -1.77 -9.52 3.06
C ASP A 379 -1.66 -9.04 4.52
N THR A 380 -2.42 -8.00 4.90
CA THR A 380 -2.27 -7.36 6.22
C THR A 380 -3.28 -7.85 7.25
N VAL A 381 -4.55 -7.92 6.88
CA VAL A 381 -5.66 -8.25 7.78
C VAL A 381 -5.76 -9.74 8.01
N ILE A 382 -5.55 -10.59 6.98
CA ILE A 382 -5.62 -12.05 7.14
C ILE A 382 -4.51 -12.54 8.06
N GLU A 383 -3.31 -11.97 7.97
CA GLU A 383 -2.22 -12.32 8.90
C GLU A 383 -2.53 -11.92 10.35
N LYS A 384 -3.12 -10.74 10.57
CA LYS A 384 -3.57 -10.32 11.90
C LYS A 384 -4.69 -11.23 12.41
N PHE A 385 -5.67 -11.56 11.56
CA PHE A 385 -6.76 -12.46 11.92
C PHE A 385 -6.25 -13.86 12.24
N LYS A 386 -5.31 -14.41 11.46
CA LYS A 386 -4.65 -15.70 11.75
C LYS A 386 -3.90 -15.65 13.09
N THR A 387 -3.16 -14.57 13.35
CA THR A 387 -2.42 -14.42 14.61
C THR A 387 -3.38 -14.33 15.80
N TRP A 388 -4.44 -13.54 15.68
CA TRP A 388 -5.47 -13.38 16.70
C TRP A 388 -6.26 -14.68 16.91
N SER A 389 -6.67 -15.35 15.83
CA SER A 389 -7.37 -16.63 15.87
C SER A 389 -6.51 -17.72 16.50
N ASN A 390 -5.22 -17.78 16.18
CA ASN A 390 -4.28 -18.71 16.81
C ASN A 390 -4.07 -18.40 18.29
N GLN A 391 -4.00 -17.11 18.67
CA GLN A 391 -3.93 -16.70 20.08
C GLN A 391 -5.21 -17.06 20.84
N LEU A 392 -6.36 -16.86 20.22
CA LEU A 392 -7.65 -17.25 20.77
C LEU A 392 -7.72 -18.78 20.92
N ALA A 393 -7.32 -19.55 19.91
CA ALA A 393 -7.29 -21.00 19.94
C ALA A 393 -6.30 -21.55 20.99
N ASP A 394 -5.11 -20.95 21.10
CA ASP A 394 -4.13 -21.25 22.15
C ASP A 394 -4.65 -20.84 23.55
N PHE A 395 -5.59 -19.89 23.64
CA PHE A 395 -6.21 -19.49 24.91
C PHE A 395 -7.41 -20.37 25.29
N THR A 396 -8.24 -20.79 24.33
CA THR A 396 -9.53 -21.47 24.59
C THR A 396 -9.57 -22.96 24.26
N ILE A 397 -8.91 -23.41 23.19
CA ILE A 397 -9.13 -24.77 22.62
C ILE A 397 -7.97 -25.72 22.95
N LEU A 398 -6.71 -25.27 22.91
CA LEU A 398 -5.52 -26.07 23.24
C LEU A 398 -4.51 -25.21 24.02
N PRO A 399 -4.69 -25.03 25.35
CA PRO A 399 -3.77 -24.25 26.16
C PRO A 399 -2.39 -24.92 26.20
N LYS A 400 -1.43 -24.34 25.47
CA LYS A 400 -0.01 -24.70 25.61
C LYS A 400 0.47 -24.32 27.02
N GLU A 401 1.26 -25.18 27.64
CA GLU A 401 1.78 -24.96 28.99
C GLU A 401 2.54 -23.62 29.08
N GLY A 402 2.09 -22.71 29.97
CA GLY A 402 2.78 -21.45 30.28
C GLY A 402 2.07 -20.14 29.89
N ILE A 403 1.11 -20.15 28.95
CA ILE A 403 0.41 -18.92 28.50
C ILE A 403 -0.43 -18.28 29.63
N TRP A 404 -1.09 -19.11 30.43
CA TRP A 404 -1.86 -18.65 31.59
C TRP A 404 -0.99 -17.94 32.63
N ARG A 405 0.26 -18.38 32.85
CA ARG A 405 1.19 -17.70 33.76
C ARG A 405 1.55 -16.30 33.25
N MET A 406 1.90 -16.17 31.96
CA MET A 406 2.19 -14.86 31.36
C MET A 406 0.99 -13.89 31.36
N PHE A 407 -0.23 -14.40 31.16
CA PHE A 407 -1.45 -13.58 31.22
C PHE A 407 -1.76 -13.12 32.65
N LEU A 408 -1.60 -14.02 33.62
CA LEU A 408 -1.77 -13.75 35.04
C LEU A 408 -0.74 -12.72 35.53
N ASP A 409 0.53 -12.84 35.13
CA ASP A 409 1.59 -11.89 35.51
C ASP A 409 1.37 -10.48 34.94
N LYS A 410 0.75 -10.35 33.75
CA LYS A 410 0.36 -9.05 33.17
C LYS A 410 -0.83 -8.40 33.86
N HIS A 411 -1.65 -9.16 34.59
CA HIS A 411 -2.83 -8.67 35.28
C HIS A 411 -2.74 -8.98 36.77
N PRO A 412 -1.95 -8.19 37.54
CA PRO A 412 -1.72 -8.43 38.97
C PRO A 412 -3.01 -8.40 39.80
N TRP A 413 -4.04 -7.66 39.36
CA TRP A 413 -5.36 -7.68 39.99
C TRP A 413 -6.05 -9.06 39.92
N LEU A 414 -5.83 -9.79 38.82
CA LEU A 414 -6.44 -11.10 38.54
C LEU A 414 -5.71 -12.20 39.32
N LEU A 415 -4.38 -12.10 39.41
CA LEU A 415 -3.56 -12.90 40.31
C LEU A 415 -3.96 -12.69 41.77
N ASN A 416 -4.04 -11.44 42.23
CA ASN A 416 -4.45 -11.11 43.59
C ASN A 416 -5.88 -11.58 43.87
N TRP A 417 -6.78 -11.47 42.89
CA TRP A 417 -8.15 -11.97 43.00
C TRP A 417 -8.20 -13.50 43.11
N LEU A 418 -7.46 -14.23 42.26
CA LEU A 418 -7.36 -15.69 42.29
C LEU A 418 -6.69 -16.22 43.56
N GLN A 419 -5.60 -15.57 44.01
CA GLN A 419 -4.93 -15.85 45.28
C GLN A 419 -5.88 -15.58 46.43
N SER A 420 -6.54 -14.42 46.48
CA SER A 420 -7.52 -14.11 47.52
C SER A 420 -8.69 -15.09 47.54
N TRP A 421 -9.08 -15.65 46.40
CA TRP A 421 -10.11 -16.67 46.32
C TRP A 421 -9.62 -18.03 46.84
N HIS A 422 -8.38 -18.39 46.52
CA HIS A 422 -7.71 -19.56 47.09
C HIS A 422 -7.52 -19.42 48.61
N ASP A 423 -7.07 -18.26 49.08
CA ASP A 423 -6.88 -17.94 50.49
C ASP A 423 -8.21 -17.91 51.23
N ARG A 424 -9.30 -17.42 50.62
CA ARG A 424 -10.65 -17.50 51.19
C ARG A 424 -11.14 -18.94 51.28
N ARG A 425 -10.84 -19.80 50.31
CA ARG A 425 -11.16 -21.24 50.36
C ARG A 425 -10.28 -22.01 51.35
N ALA A 426 -8.99 -21.68 51.43
CA ALA A 426 -8.04 -22.25 52.36
C ALA A 426 -8.35 -21.79 53.79
N ALA A 427 -8.70 -20.52 54.00
CA ALA A 427 -9.18 -19.97 55.26
C ALA A 427 -10.51 -20.64 55.67
N LYS A 428 -11.46 -20.86 54.75
CA LYS A 428 -12.67 -21.65 55.05
C LYS A 428 -12.37 -23.11 55.40
N LYS A 429 -11.36 -23.73 54.79
CA LYS A 429 -10.88 -25.09 55.16
C LYS A 429 -10.12 -25.11 56.49
N ARG A 430 -9.34 -24.07 56.80
CA ARG A 430 -8.64 -23.83 58.09
C ARG A 430 -9.63 -23.47 59.22
N LEU A 431 -10.75 -22.81 58.91
CA LEU A 431 -11.85 -22.58 59.86
C LEU A 431 -12.64 -23.86 60.15
N LYS A 432 -12.75 -24.78 59.17
CA LYS A 432 -13.36 -26.10 59.36
C LYS A 432 -12.45 -27.11 60.07
N ARG A 433 -11.12 -26.92 60.02
CA ARG A 433 -10.14 -27.66 60.81
C ARG A 433 -9.69 -26.78 61.96
N GLY A 434 -10.47 -26.79 63.04
CA GLY A 434 -10.39 -25.85 64.16
C GLY A 434 -8.99 -25.50 64.66
N PHE A 435 -8.95 -24.29 65.24
CA PHE A 435 -7.93 -23.73 66.13
C PHE A 435 -6.91 -24.74 66.68
N ALA A 436 -5.67 -24.59 66.24
CA ALA A 436 -4.50 -25.03 66.99
C ALA A 436 -3.55 -23.83 67.07
N THR A 437 -3.55 -23.18 68.24
CA THR A 437 -2.52 -22.23 68.66
C THR A 437 -1.16 -22.93 68.67
N MET A 438 -0.17 -22.33 68.02
CA MET A 438 1.24 -22.65 68.25
C MET A 438 1.96 -21.34 68.57
N ASN A 439 2.71 -21.37 69.67
CA ASN A 439 3.46 -20.27 70.26
C ASN A 439 4.44 -19.62 69.26
N PRO A 440 4.63 -18.29 69.32
CA PRO A 440 5.70 -17.61 68.61
C PRO A 440 6.98 -17.58 69.47
N GLU A 441 7.71 -18.70 69.51
CA GLU A 441 9.10 -18.70 69.98
C GLU A 441 9.91 -19.64 69.07
N GLU A 442 10.57 -19.05 68.08
CA GLU A 442 11.71 -19.54 67.26
C GLU A 442 11.75 -18.61 66.03
N GLY A 443 12.53 -17.53 66.03
CA GLY A 443 13.95 -17.61 65.68
C GLY A 443 14.33 -16.36 64.87
N GLN A 444 14.57 -15.28 65.61
CA GLN A 444 15.53 -14.19 65.36
C GLN A 444 15.53 -13.51 63.97
N ALA A 445 15.01 -12.28 63.97
CA ALA A 445 15.50 -11.20 63.13
C ALA A 445 17.00 -10.99 63.40
N GLU A 446 17.84 -11.12 62.36
CA GLU A 446 19.23 -10.66 62.42
C GLU A 446 19.29 -9.18 62.00
N ASP A 447 19.83 -8.39 62.94
CA ASP A 447 20.18 -6.99 62.89
C ASP A 447 20.91 -6.54 61.62
N GLU A 448 20.63 -5.30 61.20
CA GLU A 448 21.45 -4.49 60.30
C GLU A 448 22.78 -4.09 60.98
N GLY A 449 23.64 -5.08 61.25
CA GLY A 449 25.03 -4.89 61.64
C GLY A 449 25.98 -5.23 60.50
N THR A 450 27.13 -4.55 60.42
CA THR A 450 28.21 -4.87 59.46
C THR A 450 28.49 -6.38 59.45
N PRO A 451 28.39 -7.06 58.30
CA PRO A 451 28.50 -8.51 58.25
C PRO A 451 29.89 -8.97 58.70
N THR A 452 29.95 -9.97 59.58
CA THR A 452 31.23 -10.59 59.95
C THR A 452 31.89 -11.19 58.70
N PRO A 453 33.23 -11.13 58.57
CA PRO A 453 33.92 -11.63 57.38
C PRO A 453 33.60 -13.09 57.05
N ALA A 454 33.37 -13.93 58.07
CA ALA A 454 32.97 -15.32 57.91
C ALA A 454 31.52 -15.50 57.38
N ALA A 455 30.59 -14.60 57.72
CA ALA A 455 29.24 -14.61 57.16
C ALA A 455 29.25 -14.13 55.70
N LEU A 456 30.08 -13.13 55.39
CA LEU A 456 30.24 -12.60 54.04
C LEU A 456 30.89 -13.63 53.10
N SER A 457 31.95 -14.34 53.54
CA SER A 457 32.59 -15.40 52.75
C SER A 457 31.62 -16.55 52.46
N ARG A 458 30.82 -16.97 53.44
CA ARG A 458 29.77 -17.98 53.26
C ARG A 458 28.71 -17.53 52.25
N ARG A 459 28.26 -16.27 52.31
CA ARG A 459 27.29 -15.72 51.35
C ARG A 459 27.87 -15.62 49.94
N LEU A 460 29.11 -15.15 49.79
CA LEU A 460 29.81 -15.12 48.50
C LEU A 460 29.95 -16.52 47.89
N ALA A 461 30.37 -17.52 48.67
CA ALA A 461 30.50 -18.90 48.19
C ALA A 461 29.15 -19.50 47.73
N LEU A 462 28.05 -19.20 48.45
CA LEU A 462 26.71 -19.64 48.04
C LEU A 462 26.24 -18.95 46.76
N CYS A 463 26.50 -17.66 46.60
CA CYS A 463 26.18 -16.90 45.39
C CYS A 463 27.00 -17.37 44.18
N ILE A 464 28.30 -17.60 44.35
CA ILE A 464 29.16 -18.19 43.31
C ILE A 464 28.60 -19.54 42.86
N ARG A 465 28.17 -20.40 43.80
CA ARG A 465 27.56 -21.69 43.46
C ARG A 465 26.24 -21.53 42.68
N ARG A 466 25.43 -20.53 43.01
CA ARG A 466 24.17 -20.22 42.31
C ARG A 466 24.44 -19.75 40.88
N VAL A 467 25.32 -18.76 40.71
CA VAL A 467 25.70 -18.22 39.40
C VAL A 467 26.39 -19.27 38.52
N ALA A 468 27.23 -20.13 39.10
CA ALA A 468 27.85 -21.26 38.39
C ALA A 468 26.83 -22.31 37.92
N ALA A 469 25.72 -22.50 38.65
CA ALA A 469 24.62 -23.35 38.19
C ALA A 469 23.86 -22.70 37.04
N ASP A 470 23.68 -21.38 37.08
CA ASP A 470 23.01 -20.61 36.03
C ASP A 470 23.78 -20.60 34.70
N LEU A 471 25.11 -20.74 34.73
CA LEU A 471 25.96 -20.94 33.55
C LEU A 471 25.72 -22.27 32.83
N ARG A 472 25.19 -23.28 33.52
CA ARG A 472 24.92 -24.61 32.93
C ARG A 472 23.57 -24.67 32.21
N LEU A 473 22.77 -23.61 32.25
CA LEU A 473 21.48 -23.56 31.58
C LEU A 473 21.66 -23.42 30.06
N PRO A 474 20.82 -24.08 29.24
CA PRO A 474 20.90 -24.02 27.78
C PRO A 474 20.57 -22.63 27.20
N LYS A 475 20.02 -21.73 28.02
CA LYS A 475 19.87 -20.30 27.70
C LYS A 475 20.52 -19.49 28.82
N PRO A 476 21.31 -18.44 28.50
CA PRO A 476 21.92 -17.59 29.51
C PRO A 476 20.83 -16.92 30.35
N ARG A 477 20.93 -17.07 31.67
CA ARG A 477 20.04 -16.42 32.63
C ARG A 477 20.29 -14.91 32.58
N LYS A 478 19.20 -14.13 32.57
CA LYS A 478 19.21 -12.69 32.80
C LYS A 478 18.74 -12.44 34.23
N TYR A 479 19.46 -11.60 34.96
CA TYR A 479 19.15 -11.32 36.37
C TYR A 479 18.26 -10.08 36.49
N ASP A 480 17.29 -10.15 37.40
CA ASP A 480 16.42 -9.02 37.68
C ASP A 480 17.16 -7.95 38.51
N TYR A 481 16.60 -6.75 38.58
CA TYR A 481 17.21 -5.63 39.31
C TYR A 481 17.53 -5.97 40.78
N GLU A 482 16.66 -6.72 41.44
CA GLU A 482 16.84 -7.15 42.84
C GLU A 482 18.04 -8.09 42.99
N ASP A 483 18.21 -9.05 42.07
CA ASP A 483 19.38 -9.94 42.03
C ASP A 483 20.68 -9.10 41.83
N TRP A 484 20.66 -8.10 40.95
CA TRP A 484 21.80 -7.20 40.73
C TRP A 484 22.15 -6.36 41.97
N VAL A 485 21.16 -5.87 42.71
CA VAL A 485 21.39 -5.15 43.97
C VAL A 485 22.06 -6.07 45.00
N GLU A 486 21.66 -7.34 45.07
CA GLU A 486 22.28 -8.32 45.97
C GLU A 486 23.76 -8.57 45.60
N PHE A 487 24.06 -8.82 44.32
CA PHE A 487 25.43 -9.09 43.87
C PHE A 487 26.34 -7.87 44.04
N THR A 488 25.88 -6.68 43.66
CA THR A 488 26.66 -5.45 43.80
C THR A 488 26.91 -5.10 45.27
N ARG A 489 25.95 -5.37 46.15
CA ARG A 489 26.10 -5.21 47.60
C ARG A 489 27.16 -6.16 48.16
N LEU A 490 27.19 -7.42 47.73
CA LEU A 490 28.23 -8.39 48.14
C LEU A 490 29.63 -8.00 47.65
N ILE A 491 29.74 -7.55 46.40
CA ILE A 491 31.01 -7.06 45.82
C ILE A 491 31.49 -5.82 46.59
N LYS A 492 30.60 -4.86 46.88
CA LYS A 492 30.95 -3.64 47.63
C LYS A 492 31.30 -3.92 49.10
N PHE A 493 30.61 -4.84 49.78
CA PHE A 493 30.93 -5.15 51.18
C PHE A 493 32.27 -5.85 51.36
N SER A 494 32.79 -6.54 50.33
CA SER A 494 34.18 -7.02 50.35
C SER A 494 35.22 -5.89 50.47
N LYS A 495 34.84 -4.64 50.10
CA LYS A 495 35.69 -3.43 50.19
C LYS A 495 35.70 -2.81 51.60
N MET A 496 34.58 -2.85 52.34
CA MET A 496 34.31 -2.00 53.53
C MET A 496 34.63 -2.65 54.90
N LEU A 497 35.42 -3.71 54.96
CA LEU A 497 35.83 -4.28 56.25
C LEU A 497 36.80 -3.32 56.97
N PRO A 498 36.47 -2.82 58.18
CA PRO A 498 37.37 -1.96 58.94
C PRO A 498 38.43 -2.81 59.62
N GLY A 499 39.68 -2.72 59.16
CA GLY A 499 40.77 -3.49 59.77
C GLY A 499 42.11 -3.50 59.05
N SER A 500 42.61 -2.38 58.54
CA SER A 500 44.06 -2.18 58.33
C SER A 500 44.35 -0.70 58.07
N SER A 501 44.37 0.10 59.14
CA SER A 501 45.11 1.35 59.14
C SER A 501 46.59 0.99 59.25
N ASP A 502 47.25 0.67 58.13
CA ASP A 502 48.71 0.77 58.09
C ASP A 502 49.19 1.20 56.70
N GLY A 503 49.97 2.27 56.68
CA GLY A 503 50.27 3.09 55.52
C GLY A 503 51.43 2.58 54.66
N THR A 504 51.32 1.38 54.10
CA THR A 504 52.31 0.88 53.14
C THR A 504 51.70 -0.11 52.17
N THR A 505 51.38 0.31 50.94
CA THR A 505 51.74 -0.39 49.69
C THR A 505 51.21 0.37 48.45
N THR A 506 52.14 0.91 47.66
CA THR A 506 51.93 1.46 46.31
C THR A 506 51.71 0.34 45.27
N GLN A 507 50.88 -0.65 45.58
CA GLN A 507 50.58 -1.80 44.70
C GLN A 507 49.09 -2.09 44.50
N ASP A 508 48.20 -1.45 45.27
CA ASP A 508 46.76 -1.70 45.22
C ASP A 508 45.97 -0.67 44.36
N GLU A 509 46.64 0.37 43.83
CA GLU A 509 45.96 1.39 43.00
C GLU A 509 45.44 0.82 41.67
N ASP A 510 46.12 -0.18 41.07
CA ASP A 510 45.68 -0.85 39.84
C ASP A 510 44.49 -1.82 40.07
N GLU A 511 44.38 -2.43 41.28
CA GLU A 511 43.22 -3.27 41.64
C GLU A 511 42.01 -2.42 42.06
N ASP A 512 42.22 -1.20 42.60
CA ASP A 512 41.15 -0.27 43.02
C ASP A 512 40.54 0.55 41.85
N GLU A 513 41.30 0.84 40.78
CA GLU A 513 40.77 1.50 39.56
C GLU A 513 39.79 0.62 38.76
N LEU A 514 39.92 -0.71 38.86
CA LEU A 514 39.13 -1.67 38.09
C LEU A 514 37.68 -1.85 38.57
N ILE A 515 37.30 -1.23 39.69
CA ILE A 515 36.05 -1.52 40.44
C ILE A 515 35.06 -0.36 40.44
N ASP A 516 35.44 0.83 39.96
CA ASP A 516 34.49 1.92 39.71
C ASP A 516 33.86 1.74 38.31
N TRP A 517 33.15 0.63 38.13
CA TRP A 517 32.40 0.40 36.92
C TRP A 517 31.10 1.20 36.97
N ASP A 518 30.96 2.15 36.05
CA ASP A 518 29.67 2.73 35.72
C ASP A 518 28.87 1.71 34.87
N TRP A 519 27.54 1.70 35.00
CA TRP A 519 26.66 0.88 34.16
C TRP A 519 26.89 1.13 32.66
N LEU A 520 27.49 2.27 32.32
CA LEU A 520 27.79 2.74 30.97
C LEU A 520 29.28 2.68 30.58
N GLY A 521 30.17 2.25 31.47
CA GLY A 521 31.62 2.16 31.21
C GLY A 521 32.03 0.91 30.39
N GLU A 522 33.26 0.91 29.86
CA GLU A 522 33.79 -0.20 29.03
C GLU A 522 33.82 -1.56 29.76
N ASN A 523 33.89 -1.55 31.09
CA ASN A 523 33.88 -2.75 31.94
C ASN A 523 32.47 -3.19 32.41
N SER A 524 31.42 -2.57 31.88
CA SER A 524 30.02 -2.86 32.26
C SER A 524 29.59 -4.27 31.87
N PRO A 525 28.72 -4.93 32.66
CA PRO A 525 28.11 -6.21 32.30
C PRO A 525 27.33 -6.15 30.97
N LEU A 526 26.96 -4.96 30.49
CA LEU A 526 26.27 -4.75 29.21
C LEU A 526 27.22 -4.52 28.03
N MET A 527 28.47 -4.11 28.28
CA MET A 527 29.45 -3.70 27.25
C MET A 527 30.67 -4.62 27.15
N SER A 528 30.91 -5.46 28.17
CA SER A 528 32.05 -6.39 28.26
C SER A 528 32.01 -7.57 27.27
N GLY A 529 30.91 -7.73 26.51
CA GLY A 529 30.74 -8.81 25.53
C GLY A 529 30.53 -10.21 26.13
N LEU A 530 30.63 -10.36 27.46
CA LEU A 530 30.38 -11.59 28.21
C LEU A 530 28.89 -11.72 28.58
N GLY A 531 28.43 -12.94 28.87
CA GLY A 531 27.09 -13.15 29.42
C GLY A 531 26.99 -12.66 30.87
N GLU A 532 25.81 -12.20 31.33
CA GLU A 532 25.62 -11.67 32.69
C GLU A 532 26.11 -12.63 33.79
N SER A 533 25.81 -13.92 33.67
CA SER A 533 26.27 -14.95 34.63
C SER A 533 27.78 -15.18 34.60
N GLU A 534 28.41 -15.03 33.43
CA GLU A 534 29.86 -15.21 33.26
C GLU A 534 30.61 -14.05 33.90
N TRP A 535 30.16 -12.82 33.61
CA TRP A 535 30.68 -11.59 34.21
C TRP A 535 30.50 -11.58 35.74
N LEU A 536 29.33 -11.99 36.24
CA LEU A 536 29.06 -12.05 37.68
C LEU A 536 29.94 -13.10 38.38
N LEU A 537 30.17 -14.25 37.75
CA LEU A 537 31.00 -15.29 38.33
C LEU A 537 32.43 -14.77 38.56
N GLU A 538 33.02 -14.12 37.57
CA GLU A 538 34.38 -13.58 37.61
C GLU A 538 34.54 -12.53 38.71
N ARG A 539 33.56 -11.64 38.88
CA ARG A 539 33.61 -10.59 39.91
C ARG A 539 33.34 -11.10 41.31
N LEU A 540 32.47 -12.09 41.47
CA LEU A 540 32.20 -12.70 42.77
C LEU A 540 33.39 -13.55 43.24
N THR A 541 34.06 -14.28 42.35
CA THR A 541 35.28 -15.04 42.69
C THR A 541 36.43 -14.11 43.05
N GLU A 542 36.63 -13.02 42.31
CA GLU A 542 37.62 -11.99 42.63
C GLU A 542 37.34 -11.35 44.00
N SER A 543 36.07 -11.06 44.32
CA SER A 543 35.65 -10.53 45.62
C SER A 543 35.92 -11.51 46.77
N LEU A 544 35.75 -12.82 46.53
CA LEU A 544 36.07 -13.86 47.53
C LEU A 544 37.58 -13.98 47.76
N VAL A 545 38.39 -13.94 46.69
CA VAL A 545 39.86 -13.95 46.79
C VAL A 545 40.36 -12.75 47.57
N ARG A 546 39.80 -11.57 47.33
CA ARG A 546 40.12 -10.35 48.09
C ARG A 546 39.77 -10.48 49.58
N LEU A 547 38.63 -11.08 49.90
CA LEU A 547 38.22 -11.31 51.28
C LEU A 547 39.15 -12.27 52.02
N GLU A 548 39.60 -13.35 51.36
CA GLU A 548 40.56 -14.30 51.95
C GLU A 548 41.98 -13.71 52.06
N ARG A 549 42.42 -12.83 51.14
CA ARG A 549 43.72 -12.13 51.28
C ARG A 549 43.76 -11.18 52.49
N ARG A 550 42.62 -10.64 52.91
CA ARG A 550 42.50 -9.67 54.02
C ARG A 550 42.22 -10.32 55.38
N ARG A 551 42.11 -11.65 55.43
CA ARG A 551 41.86 -12.43 56.63
C ARG A 551 43.17 -12.98 57.19
#